data_AF-A0A4Y6RVV1-F1
#
_entry.id   AF-A0A4Y6RVV1-F1
#
_cell.length_a   1.000
_cell.length_b   1.000
_cell.length_c   1.000
_cell.angle_alpha   90.00
_cell.angle_beta   90.00
_cell.angle_gamma   90.00
#
_symmetry.space_group_name_H-M   'P 1'
#
loop_
_entity.id
_entity.type
_entity.pdbx_description
1 polymer ?
#
loop_
_entity_poly.entity_id
_entity_poly.type
_entity_poly.pdbx_seq_one_letter_code
_entity_poly.pdbx_strand_id
1 'polypeptide(L)'
;MFAVNCSREKLILRSINRLPQLGLAAAAVILFWGAITVEAADLVGRMGMAATGAGFLAIGWAFFPKQTITFDRAAGTVVNERQRLGRTDRQTVQLTAIKRAHVERNTSDGSPTERLALLTDTANIPLETAFGPSSREDLAKRINDWLTK
;
A
#
# COMPACT_ATOMS: atom_id res chain seq x y z
N MET A 1 2.13 1.85 6.72
CA MET A 1 1.43 1.58 8.00
C MET A 1 0.10 0.91 7.69
N PHE A 2 -0.34 -0.08 8.46
CA PHE A 2 -1.62 -0.78 8.24
C PHE A 2 -2.63 -0.43 9.33
N ALA A 3 -3.89 -0.23 8.94
CA ALA A 3 -5.02 -0.33 9.86
C ALA A 3 -5.34 -1.81 10.03
N VAL A 4 -5.28 -2.29 11.26
CA VAL A 4 -5.58 -3.69 11.61
C VAL A 4 -6.93 -3.73 12.33
N ASN A 5 -7.90 -4.42 11.74
CA ASN A 5 -9.15 -4.76 12.41
C ASN A 5 -9.14 -6.27 12.63
N CYS A 6 -9.15 -6.69 13.90
CA CYS A 6 -9.00 -8.08 14.31
C CYS A 6 -10.24 -8.53 15.08
N SER A 7 -10.88 -9.57 14.57
CA SER A 7 -11.96 -10.32 15.21
C SER A 7 -11.61 -11.81 15.20
N ARG A 8 -12.35 -12.62 15.96
CA ARG A 8 -12.12 -14.07 16.02
C ARG A 8 -12.25 -14.74 14.64
N GLU A 9 -13.18 -14.26 13.81
CA GLU A 9 -13.49 -14.86 12.52
C GLU A 9 -12.75 -14.17 11.36
N LYS A 10 -12.38 -12.90 11.53
CA LYS A 10 -11.86 -12.07 10.44
C LYS A 10 -10.72 -11.17 10.88
N LEU A 11 -9.64 -11.17 10.11
CA LEU A 11 -8.53 -10.23 10.24
C LEU A 11 -8.44 -9.40 8.96
N ILE A 12 -8.58 -8.08 9.08
CA ILE A 12 -8.49 -7.16 7.93
C ILE A 12 -7.29 -6.26 8.14
N LEU A 13 -6.37 -6.30 7.17
CA LEU A 13 -5.23 -5.41 7.06
C LEU A 13 -5.49 -4.45 5.90
N ARG A 14 -5.66 -3.16 6.19
CA ARG A 14 -5.74 -2.13 5.15
C ARG A 14 -4.49 -1.29 5.15
N SER A 15 -3.82 -1.20 4.02
CA SER A 15 -2.69 -0.27 3.86
C SER A 15 -3.19 1.16 4.03
N ILE A 16 -2.65 1.89 5.00
CA ILE A 16 -2.81 3.33 5.13
C ILE A 16 -1.71 3.96 4.30
N ASN A 17 -1.98 4.17 3.01
CA ASN A 17 -1.08 4.91 2.15
C ASN A 17 -1.38 6.40 2.30
N ARG A 18 -0.61 7.11 3.15
CA ARG A 18 -0.69 8.59 3.27
C ARG A 18 0.05 9.30 2.14
N LEU A 19 0.89 8.59 1.38
CA LEU A 19 1.65 9.14 0.25
C LEU A 19 0.78 9.76 -0.86
N PRO A 20 -0.31 9.14 -1.33
CA PRO A 20 -1.23 9.82 -2.25
C PRO A 20 -1.88 11.07 -1.63
N GLN A 21 -2.10 11.10 -0.31
CA GLN A 21 -2.60 12.31 0.37
C GLN A 21 -1.54 13.41 0.43
N LEU A 22 -0.26 13.06 0.63
CA LEU A 22 0.86 13.99 0.55
C LEU A 22 1.08 14.48 -0.89
N GLY A 23 0.92 13.61 -1.88
CA GLY A 23 0.95 13.97 -3.30
C GLY A 23 -0.19 14.92 -3.68
N LEU A 24 -1.40 14.67 -3.18
CA LEU A 24 -2.54 15.59 -3.28
C LEU A 24 -2.28 16.91 -2.60
N ALA A 25 -1.70 16.91 -1.40
CA ALA A 25 -1.34 18.13 -0.70
C ALA A 25 -0.25 18.91 -1.45
N ALA A 26 0.80 18.25 -1.93
CA ALA A 26 1.86 18.87 -2.71
C ALA A 26 1.35 19.42 -4.05
N ALA A 27 0.51 18.66 -4.76
CA ALA A 27 -0.14 19.12 -5.98
C ALA A 27 -1.06 20.32 -5.70
N ALA A 28 -1.82 20.30 -4.60
CA ALA A 28 -2.64 21.43 -4.18
C ALA A 28 -1.79 22.65 -3.83
N VAL A 29 -0.64 22.49 -3.16
CA VAL A 29 0.30 23.58 -2.88
C VAL A 29 0.89 24.14 -4.18
N ILE A 30 1.29 23.28 -5.14
CA ILE A 30 1.83 23.73 -6.43
C ILE A 30 0.76 24.49 -7.23
N LEU A 31 -0.46 23.96 -7.31
CA LEU A 31 -1.59 24.61 -7.97
C LEU A 31 -1.97 25.93 -7.29
N PHE A 32 -2.02 25.94 -5.95
CA PHE A 32 -2.34 27.13 -5.18
C PHE A 32 -1.25 28.19 -5.35
N TRP A 33 0.03 27.84 -5.16
CA TRP A 33 1.17 28.74 -5.34
C TRP A 33 1.24 29.29 -6.76
N GLY A 34 1.06 28.44 -7.78
CA GLY A 34 0.99 28.87 -9.18
C GLY A 34 -0.16 29.82 -9.48
N ALA A 35 -1.30 29.68 -8.80
CA ALA A 35 -2.40 30.62 -8.94
C ALA A 35 -2.11 32.00 -8.33
N ILE A 36 -1.24 32.08 -7.32
CA ILE A 36 -0.85 33.36 -6.67
C ILE A 36 0.30 34.04 -7.39
N THR A 37 1.26 33.27 -7.94
CA THR A 37 2.51 33.84 -8.50
C THR A 37 2.48 34.09 -10.00
N VAL A 38 1.58 33.43 -10.74
CA VAL A 38 1.45 33.66 -12.18
C VAL A 38 0.46 34.82 -12.39
N GLU A 39 0.95 35.92 -12.97
CA GLU A 39 0.09 37.05 -13.37
C GLU A 39 -1.12 36.56 -14.16
N ALA A 40 -2.28 37.16 -13.94
CA ALA A 40 -3.56 36.68 -14.45
C ALA A 40 -3.64 36.55 -15.99
N ALA A 41 -2.68 37.10 -16.73
CA ALA A 41 -2.62 37.10 -18.19
C ALA A 41 -1.80 35.92 -18.80
N ASP A 42 -0.96 35.21 -18.04
CA ASP A 42 -0.15 34.12 -18.60
C ASP A 42 -0.85 32.75 -18.48
N LEU A 43 -1.72 32.48 -19.45
CA LEU A 43 -2.41 31.21 -19.59
C LEU A 43 -1.44 30.02 -19.72
N VAL A 44 -0.28 30.23 -20.36
CA VAL A 44 0.71 29.17 -20.60
C VAL A 44 1.35 28.73 -19.29
N GLY A 45 1.76 29.67 -18.44
CA GLY A 45 2.29 29.37 -17.11
C GLY A 45 1.31 28.58 -16.23
N ARG A 46 0.02 28.94 -16.28
CA ARG A 46 -1.05 28.23 -15.53
C ARG A 46 -1.26 26.80 -16.03
N MET A 47 -1.30 26.60 -17.35
CA MET A 47 -1.43 25.26 -17.94
C MET A 47 -0.22 24.38 -17.62
N GLY A 48 1.00 24.94 -17.65
CA GLY A 48 2.22 24.23 -17.28
C GLY A 48 2.18 23.72 -15.83
N MET A 49 1.84 24.58 -14.88
CA MET A 49 1.72 24.22 -13.46
C MET A 49 0.63 23.17 -13.21
N ALA A 50 -0.51 23.29 -13.89
CA ALA A 50 -1.59 22.31 -13.80
C ALA A 50 -1.17 20.93 -14.33
N ALA A 51 -0.47 20.89 -15.47
CA ALA A 51 0.07 19.66 -16.02
C ALA A 51 1.10 19.02 -15.09
N THR A 52 1.98 19.81 -14.46
CA THR A 52 2.95 19.31 -13.47
C THR A 52 2.26 18.74 -12.24
N GLY A 53 1.27 19.44 -11.67
CA GLY A 53 0.50 18.95 -10.52
C GLY A 53 -0.25 17.64 -10.84
N ALA A 54 -0.90 17.57 -12.00
CA ALA A 54 -1.55 16.35 -12.48
C ALA A 54 -0.54 15.20 -12.70
N GLY A 55 0.66 15.51 -13.20
CA GLY A 55 1.73 14.53 -13.38
C GLY A 55 2.18 13.90 -12.06
N PHE A 56 2.42 14.69 -11.02
CA PHE A 56 2.78 14.17 -9.69
C PHE A 56 1.66 13.32 -9.08
N LEU A 57 0.41 13.71 -9.27
CA LEU A 57 -0.74 12.91 -8.85
C LEU A 57 -0.81 11.56 -9.56
N ALA A 58 -0.62 11.55 -10.88
CA ALA A 58 -0.62 10.33 -11.67
C ALA A 58 0.51 9.37 -11.23
N ILE A 59 1.72 9.90 -11.00
CA ILE A 59 2.85 9.12 -10.47
C ILE A 59 2.51 8.59 -9.07
N GLY A 60 2.02 9.43 -8.16
CA GLY A 60 1.62 9.00 -6.83
C GLY A 60 0.59 7.86 -6.86
N TRP A 61 -0.41 7.95 -7.75
CA TRP A 61 -1.43 6.91 -7.87
C TRP A 61 -0.89 5.61 -8.49
N ALA A 62 0.01 5.70 -9.48
CA ALA A 62 0.58 4.54 -10.16
C ALA A 62 1.53 3.74 -9.25
N PHE A 63 2.35 4.42 -8.45
CA PHE A 63 3.41 3.78 -7.65
C PHE A 63 2.97 3.41 -6.22
N PHE A 64 1.84 3.93 -5.72
CA PHE A 64 1.35 3.65 -4.37
C PHE A 64 0.01 2.92 -4.37
N PRO A 65 -0.01 1.61 -4.71
CA PRO A 65 -1.24 0.81 -4.69
C PRO A 65 -1.88 0.81 -3.31
N LYS A 66 -3.22 0.80 -3.28
CA LYS A 66 -3.97 0.52 -2.07
C LYS A 66 -4.12 -1.00 -1.94
N GLN A 67 -3.60 -1.57 -0.86
CA GLN A 67 -3.65 -3.00 -0.59
C GLN A 67 -4.58 -3.29 0.59
N THR A 68 -5.51 -4.22 0.40
CA THR A 68 -6.37 -4.75 1.47
C THR A 68 -6.22 -6.25 1.51
N ILE A 69 -5.89 -6.79 2.69
CA ILE A 69 -5.76 -8.22 2.91
C ILE A 69 -6.81 -8.62 3.93
N THR A 70 -7.64 -9.57 3.57
CA THR A 70 -8.71 -10.08 4.41
C THR A 70 -8.49 -11.55 4.64
N PHE A 71 -8.24 -11.94 5.88
CA PHE A 71 -8.27 -13.32 6.32
C PHE A 71 -9.65 -13.61 6.88
N ASP A 72 -10.29 -14.65 6.38
CA ASP A 72 -11.64 -15.06 6.75
C ASP A 72 -11.63 -16.54 7.13
N ARG A 73 -11.87 -16.84 8.41
CA ARG A 73 -11.92 -18.23 8.90
C ARG A 73 -13.18 -18.96 8.48
N ALA A 74 -14.31 -18.27 8.49
CA ALA A 74 -15.59 -18.88 8.15
C ALA A 74 -15.60 -19.32 6.68
N ALA A 75 -15.04 -18.48 5.81
CA ALA A 75 -14.84 -18.81 4.40
C ALA A 75 -13.59 -19.67 4.15
N GLY A 76 -12.69 -19.82 5.12
CA GLY A 76 -11.43 -20.55 4.98
C GLY A 76 -10.46 -19.94 3.96
N THR A 77 -10.55 -18.63 3.69
CA THR A 77 -9.79 -17.98 2.61
C THR A 77 -9.06 -16.71 3.06
N VAL A 78 -8.01 -16.38 2.32
CA VAL A 78 -7.29 -15.12 2.40
C VAL A 78 -7.42 -14.42 1.06
N VAL A 79 -7.96 -13.21 1.08
CA VAL A 79 -8.12 -12.36 -0.11
C VAL A 79 -7.13 -11.21 -0.02
N ASN A 80 -6.22 -11.13 -0.99
CA ASN A 80 -5.31 -10.01 -1.18
C ASN A 80 -5.80 -9.19 -2.38
N GLU A 81 -6.30 -7.99 -2.10
CA GLU A 81 -6.78 -7.05 -3.11
C GLU A 81 -5.81 -5.88 -3.23
N ARG A 82 -5.34 -5.62 -4.46
CA ARG A 82 -4.46 -4.50 -4.80
C ARG A 82 -5.17 -3.62 -5.81
N GLN A 83 -5.41 -2.38 -5.44
CA GLN A 83 -6.02 -1.38 -6.30
C GLN A 83 -4.92 -0.42 -6.80
N ARG A 84 -4.78 -0.36 -8.13
CA ARG A 84 -3.92 0.56 -8.89
C ARG A 84 -4.79 1.39 -9.84
N LEU A 85 -4.20 2.39 -10.51
CA LEU A 85 -4.92 3.23 -11.47
C LEU A 85 -5.58 2.35 -12.55
N GLY A 86 -6.91 2.34 -12.59
CA GLY A 86 -7.71 1.60 -13.57
C GLY A 86 -7.67 0.07 -13.46
N ARG A 87 -6.99 -0.50 -12.45
CA ARG A 87 -6.84 -1.96 -12.30
C ARG A 87 -6.98 -2.39 -10.85
N THR A 88 -7.83 -3.39 -10.63
CA THR A 88 -7.94 -4.09 -9.35
C THR A 88 -7.48 -5.52 -9.55
N ASP A 89 -6.34 -5.87 -8.94
CA ASP A 89 -5.85 -7.23 -8.90
C ASP A 89 -6.33 -7.89 -7.60
N ARG A 90 -7.06 -8.99 -7.72
CA ARG A 90 -7.56 -9.76 -6.58
C ARG A 90 -6.99 -11.17 -6.63
N GLN A 91 -6.29 -11.55 -5.57
CA GLN A 91 -5.75 -12.88 -5.39
C GLN A 91 -6.41 -13.54 -4.18
N THR A 92 -7.03 -14.70 -4.38
CA THR A 92 -7.63 -15.49 -3.30
C THR A 92 -6.80 -16.74 -3.08
N VAL A 93 -6.47 -17.03 -1.84
CA VAL A 93 -5.67 -18.19 -1.43
C VAL A 93 -6.38 -18.88 -0.27
N GLN A 94 -6.26 -20.21 -0.19
CA GLN A 94 -6.83 -20.96 0.93
C GLN A 94 -6.08 -20.61 2.22
N LEU A 95 -6.82 -20.43 3.32
CA LEU A 95 -6.23 -20.10 4.61
C LEU A 95 -5.30 -21.21 5.11
N THR A 96 -5.65 -22.48 4.84
CA THR A 96 -4.82 -23.65 5.16
C THR A 96 -3.48 -23.69 4.42
N ALA A 97 -3.39 -23.02 3.26
CA ALA A 97 -2.14 -22.91 2.52
C ALA A 97 -1.20 -21.84 3.10
N ILE A 98 -1.67 -21.00 4.03
CA ILE A 98 -0.84 -19.99 4.69
C ILE A 98 -0.16 -20.61 5.92
N LYS A 99 1.16 -20.78 5.86
CA LYS A 99 1.94 -21.32 6.98
C LYS A 99 2.23 -20.28 8.05
N ARG A 100 2.71 -19.11 7.62
CA ARG A 100 3.06 -17.98 8.50
C ARG A 100 3.23 -16.69 7.71
N ALA A 101 3.08 -15.57 8.39
CA ALA A 101 3.64 -14.29 7.96
C ALA A 101 5.10 -14.19 8.41
N HIS A 102 5.96 -13.65 7.55
CA HIS A 102 7.36 -13.38 7.87
C HIS A 102 7.85 -12.12 7.16
N VAL A 103 8.92 -11.51 7.69
CA VAL A 103 9.61 -10.40 7.05
C VAL A 103 10.74 -10.96 6.21
N GLU A 104 10.67 -10.74 4.91
CA GLU A 104 11.71 -11.09 3.96
C GLU A 104 12.63 -9.88 3.79
N ARG A 105 13.92 -10.06 4.12
CA ARG A 105 14.95 -9.05 3.93
C ARG A 105 15.70 -9.37 2.64
N ASN A 106 15.62 -8.48 1.67
CA ASN A 106 16.36 -8.53 0.43
C ASN A 106 17.38 -7.39 0.39
N THR A 107 18.64 -7.72 0.16
CA THR A 107 19.71 -6.72 0.05
C THR A 107 20.02 -6.51 -1.43
N SER A 108 19.59 -5.38 -1.99
CA SER A 108 19.98 -4.93 -3.33
C SER A 108 20.89 -3.71 -3.18
N ASP A 109 22.03 -3.71 -3.87
CA ASP A 109 22.94 -2.55 -3.98
C ASP A 109 23.32 -1.93 -2.62
N GLY A 110 23.59 -2.78 -1.62
CA GLY A 110 24.03 -2.36 -0.29
C GLY A 110 22.91 -1.77 0.61
N SER A 111 21.67 -1.68 0.12
CA SER A 111 20.52 -1.20 0.89
C SER A 111 19.60 -2.38 1.25
N PRO A 112 19.43 -2.71 2.56
CA PRO A 112 18.49 -3.74 2.96
C PRO A 112 17.05 -3.25 2.78
N THR A 113 16.32 -3.93 1.91
CA THR A 113 14.88 -3.78 1.74
C THR A 113 14.16 -4.88 2.49
N GLU A 114 13.23 -4.52 3.35
CA GLU A 114 12.38 -5.48 4.06
C GLU A 114 10.96 -5.41 3.52
N ARG A 115 10.40 -6.58 3.20
CA ARG A 115 9.00 -6.75 2.81
C ARG A 115 8.33 -7.77 3.70
N LEU A 116 7.09 -7.51 4.10
CA LEU A 116 6.28 -8.52 4.76
C LEU A 116 5.73 -9.47 3.70
N ALA A 117 5.77 -10.77 3.94
CA ALA A 117 5.26 -11.78 3.02
C ALA A 117 4.50 -12.89 3.76
N LEU A 118 3.48 -13.44 3.10
CA LEU A 118 2.82 -14.67 3.55
C LEU A 118 3.52 -15.85 2.90
N LEU A 119 4.03 -16.76 3.73
CA LEU A 119 4.62 -18.00 3.28
C LEU A 119 3.50 -19.01 3.00
N THR A 120 3.47 -19.54 1.78
CA THR A 120 2.59 -20.65 1.38
C THR A 120 3.40 -21.87 0.98
N ASP A 121 2.75 -23.00 0.72
CA ASP A 121 3.40 -24.20 0.18
C ASP A 121 4.07 -23.98 -1.18
N THR A 122 3.48 -23.13 -2.01
CA THR A 122 3.89 -22.97 -3.41
C THR A 122 4.66 -21.68 -3.68
N ALA A 123 4.38 -20.61 -2.93
CA ALA A 123 4.96 -19.29 -3.19
C ALA A 123 4.92 -18.36 -1.98
N ASN A 124 5.78 -17.33 -2.00
CA ASN A 124 5.67 -16.19 -1.09
C ASN A 124 4.73 -15.15 -1.69
N ILE A 125 3.71 -14.74 -0.94
CA ILE A 125 2.79 -13.67 -1.35
C ILE A 125 3.27 -12.37 -0.71
N PRO A 126 3.87 -11.44 -1.48
CA PRO A 126 4.39 -10.20 -0.94
C PRO A 126 3.25 -9.26 -0.52
N LEU A 127 3.45 -8.59 0.62
CA LEU A 127 2.61 -7.53 1.14
C LEU A 127 3.37 -6.21 0.92
N GLU A 128 3.02 -5.50 -0.16
CA GLU A 128 3.80 -4.42 -0.77
C GLU A 128 3.91 -3.15 0.10
N THR A 129 3.05 -2.96 1.10
CA THR A 129 2.78 -1.62 1.68
C THR A 129 3.11 -1.43 3.16
N ALA A 130 3.87 -2.35 3.76
CA ALA A 130 4.45 -2.08 5.07
C ALA A 130 5.66 -1.16 4.91
N PHE A 131 5.52 0.13 5.22
CA PHE A 131 6.64 1.07 5.33
C PHE A 131 7.08 1.16 6.79
N GLY A 132 8.34 0.81 7.07
CA GLY A 132 9.01 0.94 8.37
C GLY A 132 9.40 -0.41 9.01
N PRO A 133 10.66 -0.62 9.44
CA PRO A 133 11.19 -1.91 9.93
C PRO A 133 10.47 -2.41 11.19
N SER A 134 10.29 -1.55 12.20
CA SER A 134 9.61 -1.91 13.46
C SER A 134 8.14 -2.29 13.26
N SER A 135 7.45 -1.72 12.27
CA SER A 135 6.04 -2.01 12.01
C SER A 135 5.78 -3.37 11.34
N ARG A 136 6.80 -3.99 10.74
CA ARG A 136 6.65 -5.24 9.95
C ARG A 136 6.69 -6.47 10.81
N GLU A 137 7.64 -6.54 11.74
CA GLU A 137 7.80 -7.69 12.64
C GLU A 137 6.61 -7.80 13.58
N ASP A 138 6.16 -6.69 14.16
CA ASP A 138 4.96 -6.63 14.99
C ASP A 138 3.71 -7.11 14.23
N LEU A 139 3.61 -6.76 12.94
CA LEU A 139 2.47 -7.13 12.12
C LEU A 139 2.54 -8.61 11.70
N ALA A 140 3.74 -9.13 11.40
CA ALA A 140 3.98 -10.55 11.18
C ALA A 140 3.57 -11.37 12.42
N LYS A 141 4.01 -10.92 13.61
CA LYS A 141 3.65 -11.55 14.88
C LYS A 141 2.14 -11.55 15.09
N ARG A 142 1.46 -10.42 14.90
CA ARG A 142 -0.01 -10.32 15.02
C ARG A 142 -0.76 -11.24 14.06
N ILE A 143 -0.28 -11.38 12.81
CA ILE A 143 -0.87 -12.32 11.86
C ILE A 143 -0.66 -13.75 12.35
N ASN A 144 0.56 -14.11 12.76
CA ASN A 144 0.87 -15.46 13.25
C ASN A 144 0.07 -15.81 14.51
N ASP A 145 -0.03 -14.89 15.46
CA ASP A 145 -0.85 -15.04 16.67
C ASP A 145 -2.34 -15.20 16.34
N TRP A 146 -2.80 -14.60 15.23
CA TRP A 146 -4.16 -14.79 14.75
C TRP A 146 -4.33 -16.11 13.99
N LEU A 147 -3.31 -16.61 13.29
CA LEU A 147 -3.38 -17.89 12.56
C LEU A 147 -3.42 -19.11 13.49
N THR A 148 -2.84 -19.00 14.70
CA THR A 148 -2.73 -20.13 15.66
C THR A 148 -3.86 -20.24 16.67
N LYS A 149 -4.68 -19.19 16.84
CA LYS A 149 -5.86 -19.20 17.71
C LYS A 149 -7.01 -20.03 17.14
#